data_AF-A0A7R9R0K6-F1
#
_entry.id   AF-A0A7R9R0K6-F1
#
_cell.length_a   1.000
_cell.length_b   1.000
_cell.length_c   1.000
_cell.angle_alpha   90.00
_cell.angle_beta   90.00
_cell.angle_gamma   90.00
#
_symmetry.space_group_name_H-M   'P 1'
#
loop_
_entity.id
_entity.type
_entity.pdbx_description
1 polymer ?
#
loop_
_entity_poly.entity_id
_entity_poly.type
_entity_poly.pdbx_seq_one_letter_code
_entity_poly.pdbx_strand_id
1 'polypeptide(L)'
;IYKIRHGLNNLAQRLIGPNSITQGALPHILQNTPKHFFESTKQFLYENAMLAFKALSQMPGLQPIMPSGAMYLMVRVDMNHFPQFESDLHLVEALVAEESVFCLPGKCFQYPGYV
;
A
#
# COMPACT_ATOMS: atom_id res chain seq x y z
N ILE A 1 -30.70 11.18 7.60
CA ILE A 1 -29.68 10.97 8.67
C ILE A 1 -30.14 9.93 9.71
N TYR A 2 -31.33 10.04 10.31
CA TYR A 2 -31.82 9.08 11.33
C TYR A 2 -31.78 7.61 10.86
N LYS A 3 -32.39 7.31 9.71
CA LYS A 3 -32.42 5.94 9.15
C LYS A 3 -31.01 5.37 8.91
N ILE A 4 -30.05 6.21 8.51
CA ILE A 4 -28.65 5.81 8.27
C ILE A 4 -27.96 5.47 9.59
N ARG A 5 -28.05 6.36 10.60
CA ARG A 5 -27.45 6.12 11.93
C ARG A 5 -28.03 4.86 12.60
N HIS A 6 -29.34 4.69 12.50
CA HIS A 6 -30.01 3.50 13.01
C HIS A 6 -29.53 2.22 12.30
N GLY A 7 -29.42 2.25 10.97
CA GLY A 7 -28.88 1.13 10.21
C GLY A 7 -27.44 0.77 10.60
N LEU A 8 -26.56 1.77 10.76
CA LEU A 8 -25.18 1.55 11.19
C LEU A 8 -25.09 0.96 12.60
N ASN A 9 -25.92 1.45 13.54
CA ASN A 9 -25.97 0.89 14.90
C ASN A 9 -26.41 -0.58 14.89
N ASN A 10 -27.42 -0.92 14.10
CA ASN A 10 -27.89 -2.30 13.97
C ASN A 10 -26.79 -3.22 13.40
N LEU A 11 -26.03 -2.74 12.42
CA LEU A 11 -24.93 -3.51 11.83
C LEU A 11 -23.77 -3.69 12.83
N ALA A 12 -23.43 -2.64 13.59
CA ALA A 12 -22.35 -2.69 14.58
C ALA A 12 -22.62 -3.73 15.69
N GLN A 13 -23.89 -3.91 16.08
CA GLN A 13 -24.29 -4.89 17.09
C GLN A 13 -24.07 -6.35 16.66
N ARG A 14 -23.88 -6.63 15.36
CA ARG A 14 -23.58 -7.99 14.88
C ARG A 14 -22.17 -8.47 15.24
N LEU A 15 -21.21 -7.54 15.28
CA LEU A 15 -19.80 -7.84 15.55
C LEU A 15 -19.36 -7.41 16.96
N ILE A 16 -20.20 -6.63 17.66
CA ILE A 16 -19.97 -6.19 19.05
C ILE A 16 -18.69 -5.32 19.18
N GLY A 17 -18.30 -4.66 18.08
CA GLY A 17 -17.22 -3.69 18.07
C GLY A 17 -15.81 -4.26 18.26
N PRO A 18 -14.80 -3.38 18.36
CA PRO A 18 -13.39 -3.77 18.46
C PRO A 18 -12.95 -4.06 19.91
N ASN A 19 -11.69 -4.44 20.10
CA ASN A 19 -11.09 -4.71 21.41
C ASN A 19 -11.29 -3.55 22.42
N SER A 20 -11.80 -3.87 23.62
CA SER A 20 -12.12 -2.87 24.65
C SER A 20 -10.89 -2.20 25.27
N ILE A 21 -9.75 -2.90 25.36
CA ILE A 21 -8.49 -2.33 25.86
C ILE A 21 -7.98 -1.25 24.90
N THR A 22 -7.98 -1.53 23.60
CA THR A 22 -7.60 -0.54 22.57
C THR A 22 -8.55 0.66 22.59
N GLN A 23 -9.86 0.45 22.76
CA GLN A 23 -10.83 1.54 22.89
C GLN A 23 -10.54 2.42 24.12
N GLY A 24 -10.21 1.81 25.26
CA GLY A 24 -9.84 2.55 26.48
C GLY A 24 -8.53 3.33 26.34
N ALA A 25 -7.56 2.81 25.58
CA ALA A 25 -6.29 3.47 25.31
C ALA A 25 -6.39 4.59 24.26
N LEU A 26 -7.39 4.55 23.38
CA LEU A 26 -7.47 5.42 22.21
C LEU A 26 -7.43 6.92 22.53
N PRO A 27 -8.12 7.46 23.56
CA PRO A 27 -8.03 8.87 23.89
C PRO A 27 -6.60 9.32 24.21
N HIS A 28 -5.86 8.50 24.96
CA HIS A 28 -4.46 8.77 25.30
C HIS A 28 -3.56 8.65 24.06
N ILE A 29 -3.74 7.61 23.23
CA ILE A 29 -2.98 7.46 21.98
C ILE A 29 -3.15 8.71 21.11
N LEU A 30 -4.39 9.18 20.91
CA LEU A 30 -4.66 10.33 20.04
C LEU A 30 -4.15 11.66 20.62
N GLN A 31 -4.20 11.86 21.93
CA GLN A 31 -3.81 13.12 22.57
C GLN A 31 -2.32 13.21 22.89
N ASN A 32 -1.69 12.07 23.24
CA ASN A 32 -0.36 12.05 23.84
C ASN A 32 0.73 11.48 22.91
N THR A 33 0.39 10.92 21.74
CA THR A 33 1.43 10.50 20.78
C THR A 33 2.24 11.73 20.32
N PRO A 34 3.55 11.78 20.57
CA PRO A 34 4.36 12.94 20.24
C PRO A 34 4.40 13.24 18.75
N LYS A 35 4.37 14.52 18.36
CA LYS A 35 4.46 14.93 16.95
C LYS A 35 5.67 14.34 16.21
N HIS A 36 6.81 14.22 16.90
CA HIS A 36 8.04 13.70 16.30
C HIS A 36 7.90 12.27 15.78
N PHE A 37 7.03 11.44 16.39
CA PHE A 37 6.76 10.07 15.92
C PHE A 37 6.19 10.07 14.49
N PHE A 38 5.23 10.98 14.23
CA PHE A 38 4.62 11.10 12.90
C PHE A 38 5.59 11.72 11.88
N GLU A 39 6.35 12.74 12.29
CA GLU A 39 7.34 13.36 11.40
C GLU A 39 8.47 12.40 11.03
N SER A 40 9.02 11.65 12.00
CA SER A 40 10.06 10.65 11.71
C SER A 40 9.54 9.53 10.81
N THR A 41 8.29 9.09 11.03
CA THR A 41 7.65 8.08 10.18
C THR A 41 7.50 8.58 8.75
N LYS A 42 6.99 9.81 8.57
CA LYS A 42 6.86 10.42 7.23
C LYS A 42 8.21 10.60 6.55
N GLN A 43 9.23 11.06 7.29
CA GLN A 43 10.57 11.25 6.75
C GLN A 43 11.17 9.92 6.26
N PHE A 44 11.07 8.86 7.07
CA PHE A 44 11.51 7.52 6.70
C PHE A 44 10.79 6.99 5.45
N LEU A 45 9.47 7.19 5.36
CA LEU A 45 8.70 6.77 4.19
C LEU A 45 9.10 7.57 2.94
N TYR A 46 9.33 8.88 3.07
CA TYR A 46 9.76 9.73 1.96
C TYR A 46 11.14 9.35 1.43
N GLU A 47 12.10 9.11 2.31
CA GLU A 47 13.45 8.69 1.93
C GLU A 47 13.44 7.37 1.17
N ASN A 48 12.69 6.38 1.67
CA ASN A 48 12.55 5.08 0.99
C ASN A 48 11.80 5.19 -0.34
N ALA A 49 10.72 5.99 -0.40
CA ALA A 49 9.99 6.23 -1.65
C ALA A 49 10.90 6.88 -2.70
N MET A 50 11.69 7.89 -2.31
CA MET A 50 12.68 8.52 -3.19
C MET A 50 13.74 7.54 -3.68
N LEU A 51 14.26 6.69 -2.79
CA LEU A 51 15.26 5.68 -3.14
C LEU A 51 14.70 4.70 -4.16
N ALA A 52 13.54 4.10 -3.88
CA ALA A 52 12.89 3.14 -4.75
C ALA A 52 12.50 3.77 -6.10
N PHE A 53 11.91 4.97 -6.09
CA PHE A 53 11.56 5.70 -7.31
C PHE A 53 12.79 5.93 -8.19
N LYS A 54 13.90 6.42 -7.62
CA LYS A 54 15.14 6.67 -8.38
C LYS A 54 15.74 5.39 -8.96
N ALA A 55 15.79 4.32 -8.16
CA ALA A 55 16.34 3.04 -8.61
C ALA A 55 15.50 2.44 -9.74
N LEU A 56 14.18 2.39 -9.57
CA LEU A 56 13.25 1.82 -10.55
C LEU A 56 13.14 2.67 -11.82
N SER A 57 13.25 4.00 -11.72
CA SER A 57 13.22 4.91 -12.88
C SER A 57 14.39 4.71 -13.85
N GLN A 58 15.48 4.09 -13.38
CA GLN A 58 16.65 3.79 -14.20
C GLN A 58 16.53 2.44 -14.92
N MET A 59 15.55 1.60 -14.56
CA MET A 59 15.37 0.28 -15.13
C MET A 59 14.52 0.37 -16.42
N PRO A 60 15.04 -0.08 -17.57
CA PRO A 60 14.25 -0.09 -18.80
C PRO A 60 12.97 -0.91 -18.65
N GLY A 61 11.87 -0.42 -19.22
CA GLY A 61 10.55 -1.07 -19.13
C GLY A 61 9.80 -0.82 -17.82
N LEU A 62 10.40 -0.20 -16.81
CA LEU A 62 9.71 0.18 -15.56
C LEU A 62 9.49 1.68 -15.48
N GLN A 63 8.30 2.09 -15.04
CA GLN A 63 7.92 3.49 -14.87
C GLN A 63 7.25 3.65 -13.50
N PRO A 64 8.03 3.87 -12.42
CA PRO A 64 7.47 4.13 -11.11
C PRO A 64 6.73 5.47 -11.09
N ILE A 65 5.69 5.57 -10.24
CA ILE A 65 4.95 6.80 -9.98
C ILE A 65 5.32 7.30 -8.58
N MET A 66 5.89 8.51 -8.47
CA MET A 66 6.32 9.06 -7.19
C MET A 66 5.11 9.29 -6.27
N PRO A 67 5.04 8.63 -5.10
CA PRO A 67 3.92 8.80 -4.19
C PRO A 67 4.05 10.08 -3.36
N SER A 68 2.92 10.64 -2.95
CA SER A 68 2.84 11.80 -2.05
C SER A 68 2.47 11.42 -0.60
N GLY A 69 2.28 10.13 -0.31
CA GLY A 69 1.86 9.62 0.99
C GLY A 69 1.56 8.12 0.97
N ALA A 70 0.92 7.62 2.02
CA ALA A 70 0.73 6.18 2.27
C ALA A 70 2.08 5.42 2.38
N MET A 71 2.09 4.13 2.03
CA MET A 71 3.23 3.22 2.24
C MET A 71 3.53 2.35 1.01
N TYR A 72 3.12 2.79 -0.17
CA TYR A 72 3.31 2.06 -1.43
C TYR A 72 3.61 3.03 -2.57
N LEU A 73 4.23 2.50 -3.62
CA LEU A 73 4.37 3.15 -4.91
C LEU A 73 3.93 2.15 -5.99
N MET A 74 3.30 2.66 -7.05
CA MET A 74 2.91 1.84 -8.19
C MET A 74 3.99 1.95 -9.26
N VAL A 75 4.30 0.83 -9.91
CA VAL A 75 5.23 0.78 -11.04
C VAL A 75 4.47 0.29 -12.25
N ARG A 76 4.38 1.13 -13.29
CA ARG A 76 3.89 0.65 -14.58
C ARG A 76 4.97 -0.23 -15.21
N VAL A 77 4.56 -1.40 -15.67
CA VAL A 77 5.39 -2.31 -16.44
C VAL A 77 5.05 -2.14 -17.92
N ASP A 78 6.01 -1.68 -18.72
CA ASP A 78 5.88 -1.69 -20.17
C ASP A 78 6.18 -3.09 -20.70
N MET A 79 5.12 -3.89 -20.86
CA MET A 79 5.22 -5.29 -21.30
C MET A 79 5.92 -5.45 -22.67
N ASN A 80 6.01 -4.40 -23.49
CA ASN A 80 6.77 -4.47 -24.75
C ASN A 80 8.26 -4.67 -24.52
N HIS A 81 8.79 -4.25 -23.37
CA HIS A 81 10.18 -4.48 -22.96
C HIS A 81 10.39 -5.87 -22.37
N PHE A 82 9.32 -6.61 -22.09
CA PHE A 82 9.35 -7.94 -21.47
C PHE A 82 8.50 -8.96 -22.25
N PRO A 83 8.83 -9.24 -23.52
CA PRO A 83 8.01 -10.11 -24.37
C PRO A 83 7.91 -11.56 -23.87
N GLN A 84 8.80 -11.99 -22.95
CA GLN A 84 8.74 -13.29 -22.30
C GLN A 84 7.61 -13.41 -21.26
N PHE A 85 7.07 -12.29 -20.77
CA PHE A 85 6.00 -12.27 -19.78
C PHE A 85 4.68 -11.88 -20.42
N GLU A 86 3.62 -12.63 -20.11
CA GLU A 86 2.28 -12.41 -20.67
C GLU A 86 1.49 -11.36 -19.86
N SER A 87 1.86 -11.14 -18.60
CA SER A 87 1.18 -10.22 -17.68
C SER A 87 2.09 -9.79 -16.54
N ASP A 88 1.65 -8.79 -15.77
CA ASP A 88 2.25 -8.38 -14.50
C ASP A 88 2.34 -9.54 -13.50
N LEU A 89 1.34 -10.45 -13.48
CA LEU A 89 1.39 -11.63 -12.62
C LEU A 89 2.52 -12.60 -13.01
N HIS A 90 2.68 -12.88 -14.32
CA HIS A 90 3.75 -13.77 -14.79
C HIS A 90 5.13 -13.17 -14.49
N LEU A 91 5.29 -11.84 -14.64
CA LEU A 91 6.52 -11.15 -14.23
C LEU A 91 6.79 -11.31 -12.73
N VAL A 92 5.77 -11.13 -11.88
CA VAL A 92 5.90 -11.30 -10.41
C VAL A 92 6.26 -12.74 -10.04
N GLU A 93 5.64 -13.74 -10.67
CA GLU A 93 5.95 -15.16 -10.44
C GLU A 93 7.42 -15.47 -10.77
N ALA A 94 7.95 -14.91 -11.87
CA ALA A 94 9.35 -15.02 -12.23
C ALA A 94 10.28 -14.32 -11.22
N LEU A 95 9.96 -13.09 -10.80
CA LEU A 95 10.74 -12.37 -9.77
C LEU A 95 10.84 -13.16 -8.45
N VAL A 96 9.76 -13.85 -8.06
CA VAL A 96 9.75 -14.69 -6.86
C VAL A 96 10.62 -15.93 -7.07
N ALA A 97 10.49 -16.60 -8.22
CA ALA A 97 11.19 -17.85 -8.50
C ALA A 97 12.70 -17.66 -8.72
N GLU A 98 13.09 -16.59 -9.41
CA GLU A 98 14.46 -16.34 -9.86
C GLU A 98 15.24 -15.48 -8.87
N GLU A 99 14.60 -14.44 -8.32
CA GLU A 99 15.27 -13.42 -7.50
C GLU A 99 14.80 -13.40 -6.04
N SER A 100 13.83 -14.25 -5.66
CA SER A 100 13.20 -14.25 -4.33
C SER A 100 12.60 -12.90 -3.92
N VAL A 101 12.16 -12.10 -4.89
CA VAL A 101 11.53 -10.79 -4.67
C VAL A 101 10.02 -10.90 -4.91
N PHE A 102 9.23 -10.68 -3.87
CA PHE A 102 7.77 -10.69 -3.96
C PHE A 102 7.21 -9.28 -4.09
N CYS A 103 6.65 -8.98 -5.26
CA CYS A 103 5.83 -7.78 -5.51
C CYS A 103 4.34 -8.16 -5.58
N LEU A 104 3.43 -7.19 -5.44
CA LEU A 104 2.00 -7.42 -5.57
C LEU A 104 1.55 -7.09 -7.00
N PRO A 105 1.03 -8.05 -7.78
CA PRO A 105 0.58 -7.77 -9.13
C PRO A 105 -0.63 -6.83 -9.13
N GLY A 106 -0.63 -5.84 -10.03
CA GLY A 106 -1.68 -4.85 -10.19
C GLY A 106 -3.06 -5.45 -10.45
N LYS A 107 -3.12 -6.67 -10.98
CA LYS A 107 -4.34 -7.48 -11.07
C LYS A 107 -5.09 -7.61 -9.72
N CYS A 108 -4.40 -7.68 -8.58
CA CYS A 108 -5.02 -7.70 -7.25
C CYS A 108 -5.83 -6.42 -6.96
N PHE A 109 -5.47 -5.32 -7.61
CA PHE A 109 -6.10 -4.01 -7.49
C PHE A 109 -6.96 -3.64 -8.70
N GLN A 110 -7.30 -4.61 -9.56
CA GLN A 110 -8.05 -4.40 -10.81
C GLN A 110 -7.34 -3.43 -11.78
N TYR A 111 -6.01 -3.43 -11.78
CA TYR A 111 -5.20 -2.53 -12.61
C TYR A 111 -4.00 -3.27 -13.25
N PRO A 112 -4.24 -4.08 -14.30
CA PRO A 112 -3.19 -4.86 -14.96
C PRO A 112 -2.08 -4.00 -15.57
N GLY A 113 -0.89 -4.60 -15.75
CA GLY A 113 0.29 -3.90 -16.27
C GLY A 113 0.98 -3.00 -15.24
N TYR A 114 0.67 -3.19 -13.96
CA TYR A 114 1.33 -2.54 -12.83
C TYR A 114 1.75 -3.56 -11.79
N VAL A 115 2.71 -3.17 -10.96
CA VAL A 115 3.09 -3.83 -9.70
C VAL A 115 3.24 -2.79 -8.59
#